data_AF-A0A1Q6LT92-F1
#
_entry.id   AF-A0A1Q6LT92-F1
#
_cell.length_a   1.000
_cell.length_b   1.000
_cell.length_c   1.000
_cell.angle_alpha   90.00
_cell.angle_beta   90.00
_cell.angle_gamma   90.00
#
_symmetry.space_group_name_H-M   'P 1'
#
loop_
_entity.id
_entity.type
_entity.pdbx_description
1 polymer ?
#
loop_
_entity_poly.entity_id
_entity_poly.type
_entity_poly.pdbx_seq_one_letter_code
_entity_poly.pdbx_strand_id
1 'polypeptide(L)'
;MKKILSVLLCVTLVAVGVFAFAGCTKTSDLRYDVALITDGGSIHDKAYNQSAWDGVQTYANENSAKAVYYQPALEENQELTTDVVEQYVKLAVDKGAKYIVLPGETFAVICYELATMYPELHFVLLDAVPHSAGDKSARLLPNVMSASFDDLQSGYLAGFSAVLQGNTKLGYLGSVQNDHSSNYGAGFVQGAAAAADTLGVPVQLDYADYDSPLLDYDYSVT
;
A
#
# COMPACT_ATOMS: atom_id res chain seq x y z
N MET A 1 14.24 -24.34 -63.46
CA MET A 1 14.98 -23.95 -62.24
C MET A 1 14.21 -22.95 -61.38
N LYS A 2 13.82 -21.76 -61.88
CA LYS A 2 13.09 -20.74 -61.08
C LYS A 2 11.78 -21.22 -60.44
N LYS A 3 10.98 -22.03 -61.16
CA LYS A 3 9.71 -22.57 -60.65
C LYS A 3 9.88 -23.61 -59.52
N ILE A 4 10.94 -24.42 -59.57
CA ILE A 4 11.25 -25.42 -58.54
C ILE A 4 11.77 -24.74 -57.28
N LEU A 5 12.57 -23.68 -57.44
CA LEU A 5 13.09 -22.87 -56.33
C LEU A 5 11.97 -22.12 -55.58
N SER A 6 10.98 -21.57 -56.29
CA SER A 6 9.80 -20.96 -55.64
C SER A 6 8.95 -21.95 -54.88
N VAL A 7 8.75 -23.17 -55.40
CA VAL A 7 7.97 -24.19 -54.70
C VAL A 7 8.70 -24.68 -53.45
N LEU A 8 10.03 -24.89 -53.53
CA LEU A 8 10.83 -25.22 -52.34
C LEU A 8 10.78 -24.13 -51.28
N LEU A 9 10.88 -22.85 -51.69
CA LEU A 9 10.83 -21.71 -50.77
C LEU A 9 9.46 -21.61 -50.06
N CYS A 10 8.36 -21.82 -50.78
CA CYS A 10 7.02 -21.83 -50.20
C CYS A 10 6.82 -23.00 -49.24
N VAL A 11 7.32 -24.19 -49.57
CA VAL A 11 7.23 -25.37 -48.68
C VAL A 11 8.07 -25.16 -47.41
N THR A 12 9.26 -24.55 -47.52
CA THR A 12 10.06 -24.20 -46.33
C THR A 12 9.41 -23.12 -45.48
N LEU A 13 8.76 -22.12 -46.07
CA LEU A 13 8.05 -21.07 -45.32
C LEU A 13 6.83 -21.63 -44.58
N VAL A 14 6.09 -22.56 -45.19
CA VAL A 14 4.96 -23.23 -44.54
C VAL A 14 5.45 -24.18 -43.45
N ALA A 15 6.54 -24.93 -43.67
CA ALA A 15 7.11 -25.80 -42.65
C ALA A 15 7.63 -25.02 -41.44
N VAL A 16 8.31 -23.89 -41.65
CA VAL A 16 8.77 -23.02 -40.55
C VAL A 16 7.59 -22.35 -39.83
N GLY A 17 6.53 -21.98 -40.55
CA GLY A 17 5.30 -21.44 -39.95
C GLY A 17 4.57 -22.44 -39.05
N VAL A 18 4.54 -23.73 -39.40
CA VAL A 18 3.89 -24.78 -38.59
C VAL A 18 4.71 -25.11 -37.34
N PHE A 19 6.04 -25.03 -37.38
CA PHE A 19 6.89 -25.22 -36.20
C PHE A 19 6.98 -23.97 -35.29
N ALA A 20 6.77 -22.76 -35.82
CA ALA A 20 6.79 -21.52 -35.03
C ALA A 20 5.56 -21.34 -34.12
N PHE A 21 4.42 -21.96 -34.46
CA PHE A 21 3.20 -21.93 -33.64
C PHE A 21 3.05 -23.13 -32.69
N ALA A 22 3.96 -24.10 -32.73
CA ALA A 22 4.02 -25.22 -31.79
C ALA A 22 4.87 -24.90 -30.54
N GLY A 23 5.15 -23.62 -30.28
CA GLY A 23 5.57 -23.15 -28.98
C GLY A 23 4.43 -23.38 -28.00
N CYS A 24 4.46 -24.52 -27.31
CA CYS A 24 3.69 -24.75 -26.09
C CYS A 24 4.12 -23.69 -25.07
N THR A 25 3.56 -22.50 -25.15
CA THR A 25 3.52 -21.57 -24.03
C THR A 25 2.64 -22.25 -23.00
N LYS A 26 3.25 -23.07 -22.14
CA LYS A 26 2.72 -23.26 -20.80
C LYS A 26 2.80 -21.87 -20.18
N THR A 27 1.78 -21.05 -20.44
CA THR A 27 1.42 -19.97 -19.54
C THR A 27 1.21 -20.68 -18.23
N SER A 28 2.23 -20.68 -17.37
CA SER A 28 2.04 -21.10 -15.99
C SER A 28 0.88 -20.24 -15.52
N ASP A 29 -0.27 -20.87 -15.26
CA ASP A 29 -1.40 -20.15 -14.72
C ASP A 29 -0.93 -19.62 -13.37
N LEU A 30 -0.56 -18.33 -13.35
CA LEU A 30 -0.02 -17.68 -12.18
C LEU A 30 -1.16 -17.63 -11.19
N ARG A 31 -1.05 -18.44 -10.13
CA ARG A 31 -2.00 -18.49 -9.03
C ARG A 31 -1.40 -17.81 -7.82
N TYR A 32 -2.22 -17.08 -7.07
CA TYR A 32 -1.83 -16.37 -5.86
C TYR A 32 -2.80 -16.73 -4.73
N ASP A 33 -2.31 -16.76 -3.51
CA ASP A 33 -3.11 -17.01 -2.29
C ASP A 33 -3.46 -15.68 -1.58
N VAL A 34 -2.55 -14.71 -1.66
CA VAL A 34 -2.64 -13.40 -1.02
C VAL A 34 -2.46 -12.29 -2.07
N ALA A 35 -3.31 -11.28 -2.02
CA ALA A 35 -3.16 -10.06 -2.80
C ALA A 35 -3.10 -8.83 -1.90
N LEU A 36 -2.10 -7.99 -2.07
CA LEU A 36 -2.06 -6.65 -1.50
C LEU A 36 -2.58 -5.65 -2.54
N ILE A 37 -3.44 -4.71 -2.16
CA ILE A 37 -3.90 -3.64 -3.05
C ILE A 37 -3.53 -2.32 -2.39
N THR A 38 -2.61 -1.56 -3.00
CA THR A 38 -2.21 -0.24 -2.50
C THR A 38 -3.27 0.81 -2.83
N ASP A 39 -3.21 1.97 -2.19
CA ASP A 39 -4.09 3.11 -2.47
C ASP A 39 -3.75 3.89 -3.76
N GLY A 40 -2.80 3.39 -4.55
CA GLY A 40 -2.19 4.07 -5.70
C GLY A 40 -0.71 4.35 -5.47
N GLY A 41 -0.26 4.32 -4.21
CA GLY A 41 1.13 4.41 -3.81
C GLY A 41 2.00 3.25 -4.31
N SER A 42 3.31 3.51 -4.45
CA SER A 42 4.26 2.49 -4.89
C SER A 42 4.71 1.60 -3.73
N ILE A 43 4.84 0.29 -3.96
CA ILE A 43 5.52 -0.64 -3.03
C ILE A 43 7.04 -0.41 -2.92
N HIS A 44 7.58 0.61 -3.59
CA HIS A 44 8.97 1.05 -3.51
C HIS A 44 9.10 2.43 -2.85
N ASP A 45 8.08 2.84 -2.09
CA ASP A 45 8.03 4.12 -1.38
C ASP A 45 9.03 4.23 -0.21
N LYS A 46 9.73 3.14 0.15
CA LYS A 46 10.65 3.05 1.30
C LYS A 46 9.96 3.39 2.64
N ALA A 47 8.65 3.24 2.68
CA ALA A 47 7.81 3.65 3.78
C ALA A 47 6.65 2.65 3.94
N TYR A 48 5.43 3.16 4.00
CA TYR A 48 4.24 2.42 4.43
C TYR A 48 3.88 1.27 3.48
N ASN A 49 3.74 1.52 2.18
CA ASN A 49 3.34 0.47 1.23
C ASN A 49 4.41 -0.61 1.07
N GLN A 50 5.68 -0.21 1.04
CA GLN A 50 6.77 -1.17 1.03
C GLN A 50 6.76 -2.05 2.28
N SER A 51 6.56 -1.48 3.47
CA SER A 51 6.51 -2.25 4.72
C SER A 51 5.37 -3.27 4.74
N ALA A 52 4.18 -2.90 4.26
CA ALA A 52 3.05 -3.79 4.13
C ALA A 52 3.34 -4.93 3.13
N TRP A 53 3.95 -4.61 1.99
CA TRP A 53 4.33 -5.59 0.98
C TRP A 53 5.43 -6.54 1.46
N ASP A 54 6.44 -6.05 2.17
CA ASP A 54 7.50 -6.87 2.76
C ASP A 54 6.93 -7.86 3.80
N GLY A 55 5.93 -7.44 4.58
CA GLY A 55 5.18 -8.33 5.48
C GLY A 55 4.43 -9.44 4.73
N VAL A 56 3.73 -9.10 3.65
CA VAL A 56 3.03 -10.07 2.79
C VAL A 56 4.01 -11.05 2.13
N GLN A 57 5.14 -10.57 1.63
CA GLN A 57 6.18 -11.42 1.06
C GLN A 57 6.78 -12.37 2.10
N THR A 58 7.02 -11.87 3.32
CA THR A 58 7.54 -12.68 4.42
C THR A 58 6.57 -13.82 4.75
N TYR A 59 5.28 -13.50 4.94
CA TYR A 59 4.24 -14.51 5.15
C TYR A 59 4.21 -15.54 4.01
N ALA A 60 4.23 -15.08 2.75
CA ALA A 60 4.18 -15.95 1.59
C ALA A 60 5.35 -16.95 1.56
N ASN A 61 6.57 -16.45 1.81
CA ASN A 61 7.78 -17.26 1.87
C ASN A 61 7.74 -18.29 3.01
N GLU A 62 7.30 -17.89 4.21
CA GLU A 62 7.25 -18.77 5.38
C GLU A 62 6.17 -19.86 5.27
N ASN A 63 5.09 -19.60 4.52
CA ASN A 63 3.92 -20.48 4.46
C ASN A 63 3.78 -21.21 3.12
N SER A 64 4.79 -21.15 2.24
CA SER A 64 4.72 -21.72 0.88
C SER A 64 3.51 -21.20 0.07
N ALA A 65 3.08 -19.98 0.37
CA ALA A 65 2.01 -19.28 -0.33
C ALA A 65 2.59 -18.38 -1.43
N LYS A 66 1.73 -17.94 -2.34
CA LYS A 66 2.10 -17.02 -3.42
C LYS A 66 1.40 -15.68 -3.21
N ALA A 67 2.15 -14.60 -3.31
CA ALA A 67 1.64 -13.25 -3.16
C ALA A 67 1.71 -12.47 -4.47
N VAL A 68 0.79 -11.53 -4.62
CA VAL A 68 0.78 -10.51 -5.67
C VAL A 68 0.44 -9.16 -5.04
N TYR A 69 0.86 -8.06 -5.67
CA TYR A 69 0.35 -6.74 -5.34
C TYR A 69 -0.33 -6.12 -6.56
N TYR A 70 -1.29 -5.24 -6.31
CA TYR A 70 -1.92 -4.39 -7.31
C TYR A 70 -1.77 -2.94 -6.90
N GLN A 71 -1.38 -2.11 -7.85
CA GLN A 71 -1.29 -0.67 -7.69
C GLN A 71 -2.31 -0.02 -8.62
N PRO A 72 -3.48 0.40 -8.12
CA PRO A 72 -4.46 1.15 -8.89
C PRO A 72 -3.82 2.38 -9.53
N ALA A 73 -4.02 2.55 -10.84
CA ALA A 73 -3.64 3.77 -11.53
C ALA A 73 -4.72 4.84 -11.26
N LEU A 74 -4.34 5.90 -10.57
CA LEU A 74 -5.20 7.04 -10.25
C LEU A 74 -4.72 8.27 -10.99
N GLU A 75 -5.64 9.05 -11.54
CA GLU A 75 -5.36 10.40 -12.01
C GLU A 75 -5.07 11.34 -10.83
N GLU A 76 -4.47 12.50 -11.12
CA GLU A 76 -4.20 13.51 -10.10
C GLU A 76 -5.52 13.93 -9.42
N ASN A 77 -5.56 13.87 -8.08
CA ASN A 77 -6.74 14.13 -7.25
C ASN A 77 -7.91 13.14 -7.43
N GLN A 78 -7.72 12.02 -8.11
CA GLN A 78 -8.74 10.97 -8.16
C GLN A 78 -8.73 10.18 -6.86
N GLU A 79 -9.88 10.14 -6.18
CA GLU A 79 -10.08 9.28 -5.01
C GLU A 79 -10.19 7.81 -5.42
N LEU A 80 -9.62 6.93 -4.60
CA LEU A 80 -9.82 5.50 -4.73
C LEU A 80 -11.24 5.13 -4.29
N THR A 81 -11.96 4.38 -5.13
CA THR A 81 -13.34 3.96 -4.84
C THR A 81 -13.47 2.45 -4.68
N THR A 82 -14.56 2.00 -4.05
CA THR A 82 -14.88 0.57 -3.92
C THR A 82 -14.91 -0.13 -5.28
N ASP A 83 -15.54 0.48 -6.28
CA ASP A 83 -15.65 -0.09 -7.63
C ASP A 83 -14.29 -0.30 -8.31
N VAL A 84 -13.32 0.60 -8.06
CA VAL A 84 -11.96 0.46 -8.58
C VAL A 84 -11.26 -0.71 -7.88
N VAL A 85 -11.33 -0.78 -6.56
CA VAL A 85 -10.67 -1.84 -5.78
C VAL A 85 -11.30 -3.21 -6.06
N GLU A 86 -12.62 -3.28 -6.25
CA GLU A 86 -13.34 -4.51 -6.57
C GLU A 86 -12.81 -5.18 -7.85
N GLN A 87 -12.40 -4.40 -8.86
CA GLN A 87 -11.84 -4.94 -10.09
C GLN A 87 -10.55 -5.73 -9.82
N TYR A 88 -9.69 -5.24 -8.93
CA TYR A 88 -8.46 -5.91 -8.52
C TYR A 88 -8.75 -7.12 -7.62
N VAL A 89 -9.75 -7.03 -6.73
CA VAL A 89 -10.22 -8.19 -5.95
C VAL A 89 -10.70 -9.30 -6.86
N LYS A 90 -11.55 -9.01 -7.85
CA LYS A 90 -12.00 -9.98 -8.86
C LYS A 90 -10.83 -10.64 -9.57
N LEU A 91 -9.86 -9.85 -10.04
CA LEU A 91 -8.66 -10.37 -10.69
C LEU A 91 -7.84 -11.28 -9.76
N ALA A 92 -7.68 -10.90 -8.49
CA ALA A 92 -6.97 -11.71 -7.50
C ALA A 92 -7.69 -13.04 -7.25
N VAL A 93 -9.01 -13.01 -7.10
CA VAL A 93 -9.86 -14.19 -6.87
C VAL A 93 -9.85 -15.13 -8.06
N ASP A 94 -9.90 -14.60 -9.29
CA ASP A 94 -9.76 -15.39 -10.52
C ASP A 94 -8.41 -16.13 -10.56
N LYS A 95 -7.37 -15.52 -9.96
CA LYS A 95 -6.04 -16.14 -9.76
C LYS A 95 -5.94 -16.98 -8.48
N GLY A 96 -7.02 -17.13 -7.72
CA GLY A 96 -7.13 -18.04 -6.59
C GLY A 96 -6.92 -17.40 -5.22
N ALA A 97 -6.74 -16.08 -5.14
CA ALA A 97 -6.49 -15.41 -3.87
C ALA A 97 -7.68 -15.60 -2.92
N LYS A 98 -7.35 -15.83 -1.64
CA LYS A 98 -8.33 -15.92 -0.53
C LYS A 98 -8.13 -14.83 0.51
N TYR A 99 -6.95 -14.21 0.51
CA TYR A 99 -6.60 -13.13 1.44
C TYR A 99 -6.35 -11.84 0.67
N ILE A 100 -7.01 -10.77 1.08
CA ILE A 100 -6.85 -9.43 0.51
C ILE A 100 -6.31 -8.51 1.60
N VAL A 101 -5.17 -7.88 1.35
CA VAL A 101 -4.51 -6.94 2.28
C VAL A 101 -4.69 -5.52 1.77
N LEU A 102 -5.26 -4.67 2.62
CA LEU A 102 -5.64 -3.29 2.31
C LEU A 102 -4.97 -2.35 3.32
N PRO A 103 -3.94 -1.60 2.94
CA PRO A 103 -3.20 -0.73 3.85
C PRO A 103 -3.76 0.70 3.89
N GLY A 104 -4.21 1.14 5.07
CA GLY A 104 -4.53 2.53 5.37
C GLY A 104 -6.03 2.88 5.43
N GLU A 105 -6.32 4.03 6.02
CA GLU A 105 -7.67 4.57 6.26
C GLU A 105 -8.51 4.76 4.99
N THR A 106 -7.88 5.02 3.84
CA THR A 106 -8.55 5.08 2.52
C THR A 106 -9.40 3.83 2.26
N PHE A 107 -9.00 2.68 2.80
CA PHE A 107 -9.71 1.41 2.63
C PHE A 107 -10.79 1.13 3.69
N ALA A 108 -11.03 1.99 4.68
CA ALA A 108 -11.97 1.68 5.76
C ALA A 108 -13.41 1.42 5.23
N VAL A 109 -13.91 2.31 4.36
CA VAL A 109 -15.22 2.15 3.72
C VAL A 109 -15.20 1.04 2.68
N ILE A 110 -14.15 1.02 1.84
CA ILE A 110 -13.99 0.04 0.77
C ILE A 110 -13.97 -1.39 1.33
N CYS A 111 -13.22 -1.62 2.40
CA CYS A 111 -13.13 -2.92 3.08
C CYS A 111 -14.48 -3.32 3.67
N TYR A 112 -15.23 -2.40 4.30
CA TYR A 112 -16.56 -2.68 4.81
C TYR A 112 -17.52 -3.19 3.70
N GLU A 113 -17.53 -2.51 2.56
CA GLU A 113 -18.40 -2.87 1.43
C GLU A 113 -17.96 -4.18 0.76
N LEU A 114 -16.66 -4.32 0.44
CA LEU A 114 -16.12 -5.52 -0.20
C LEU A 114 -16.26 -6.76 0.70
N ALA A 115 -15.94 -6.66 1.99
CA ALA A 115 -16.05 -7.78 2.90
C ALA A 115 -17.51 -8.24 3.09
N THR A 116 -18.48 -7.32 2.93
CA THR A 116 -19.92 -7.67 2.92
C THR A 116 -20.33 -8.36 1.62
N MET A 117 -19.80 -7.94 0.46
CA MET A 117 -20.10 -8.53 -0.84
C MET A 117 -19.42 -9.90 -1.05
N TYR A 118 -18.25 -10.11 -0.44
CA TYR A 118 -17.41 -11.30 -0.59
C TYR A 118 -17.17 -11.99 0.75
N PRO A 119 -18.20 -12.61 1.37
CA PRO A 119 -18.10 -13.22 2.70
C PRO A 119 -17.14 -14.42 2.76
N GLU A 120 -16.77 -15.01 1.62
CA GLU A 120 -15.83 -16.12 1.49
C GLU A 120 -14.36 -15.69 1.41
N LEU A 121 -14.08 -14.39 1.25
CA LEU A 121 -12.73 -13.85 1.26
C LEU A 121 -12.36 -13.35 2.66
N HIS A 122 -11.08 -13.38 2.97
CA HIS A 122 -10.52 -12.86 4.20
C HIS A 122 -9.78 -11.55 3.92
N PHE A 123 -10.11 -10.51 4.67
CA PHE A 123 -9.50 -9.19 4.53
C PHE A 123 -8.59 -8.88 5.72
N VAL A 124 -7.44 -8.29 5.45
CA VAL A 124 -6.57 -7.67 6.45
C VAL A 124 -6.54 -6.19 6.16
N LEU A 125 -7.11 -5.40 7.06
CA LEU A 125 -7.13 -3.95 6.98
C LEU A 125 -6.07 -3.38 7.92
N LEU A 126 -5.06 -2.72 7.37
CA LEU A 126 -4.00 -2.11 8.17
C LEU A 126 -4.35 -0.66 8.47
N ASP A 127 -4.08 -0.26 9.70
CA ASP A 127 -4.21 1.09 10.24
C ASP A 127 -5.60 1.72 10.08
N ALA A 128 -6.63 0.87 10.06
CA ALA A 128 -8.00 1.29 9.91
C ALA A 128 -8.98 0.24 10.45
N VAL A 129 -10.22 0.67 10.68
CA VAL A 129 -11.33 -0.21 11.08
C VAL A 129 -12.48 -0.04 10.09
N PRO A 130 -13.12 -1.12 9.62
CA PRO A 130 -14.18 -0.99 8.62
C PRO A 130 -15.33 -0.15 9.16
N HIS A 131 -15.89 0.73 8.33
CA HIS A 131 -17.05 1.52 8.68
C HIS A 131 -17.84 1.92 7.42
N SER A 132 -19.09 2.35 7.57
CA SER A 132 -19.92 2.76 6.44
C SER A 132 -19.61 4.19 5.97
N ALA A 133 -19.87 4.51 4.71
CA ALA A 133 -19.86 5.88 4.20
C ALA A 133 -20.90 6.72 4.96
N GLY A 134 -20.44 7.63 5.83
CA GLY A 134 -21.31 8.51 6.64
C GLY A 134 -21.46 8.12 8.11
N ASP A 135 -20.90 6.99 8.54
CA ASP A 135 -20.79 6.64 9.96
C ASP A 135 -19.46 5.95 10.21
N LYS A 136 -18.55 6.67 10.89
CA LYS A 136 -17.20 6.22 11.25
C LYS A 136 -17.15 5.24 12.43
N SER A 137 -18.30 4.86 13.01
CA SER A 137 -18.29 3.87 14.08
C SER A 137 -17.85 2.51 13.53
N ALA A 138 -16.86 1.93 14.22
CA ALA A 138 -16.26 0.64 13.88
C ALA A 138 -17.33 -0.44 13.60
N ARG A 139 -17.09 -1.22 12.55
CA ARG A 139 -17.89 -2.39 12.16
C ARG A 139 -17.01 -3.63 12.24
N LEU A 140 -17.40 -4.54 13.13
CA LEU A 140 -16.77 -5.85 13.24
C LEU A 140 -17.41 -6.78 12.21
N LEU A 141 -16.60 -7.23 11.26
CA LEU A 141 -16.99 -8.19 10.23
C LEU A 141 -16.22 -9.50 10.46
N PRO A 142 -16.87 -10.67 10.37
CA PRO A 142 -16.25 -11.95 10.73
C PRO A 142 -15.09 -12.35 9.80
N ASN A 143 -15.01 -11.75 8.62
CA ASN A 143 -14.00 -12.00 7.62
C ASN A 143 -12.99 -10.84 7.46
N VAL A 144 -12.95 -9.90 8.41
CA VAL A 144 -11.98 -8.80 8.41
C VAL A 144 -11.14 -8.85 9.70
N MET A 145 -9.82 -8.82 9.54
CA MET A 145 -8.87 -8.54 10.62
C MET A 145 -8.35 -7.12 10.45
N SER A 146 -8.54 -6.27 11.46
CA SER A 146 -7.92 -4.95 11.53
C SER A 146 -6.66 -4.98 12.40
N ALA A 147 -5.59 -4.35 11.95
CA ALA A 147 -4.38 -4.13 12.73
C ALA A 147 -4.06 -2.64 12.77
N SER A 148 -4.09 -2.02 13.95
CA SER A 148 -3.82 -0.59 14.13
C SER A 148 -2.57 -0.36 14.96
N PHE A 149 -1.92 0.78 14.75
CA PHE A 149 -0.72 1.18 15.47
C PHE A 149 -1.01 2.42 16.33
N ASP A 150 -0.25 2.59 17.41
CA ASP A 150 -0.32 3.80 18.23
C ASP A 150 0.76 4.77 17.77
N ASP A 151 0.37 5.67 16.86
CA ASP A 151 1.24 6.68 16.29
C ASP A 151 1.75 7.67 17.33
N LEU A 152 0.92 7.99 18.32
CA LEU A 152 1.28 8.91 19.40
C LEU A 152 2.44 8.34 20.21
N GLN A 153 2.38 7.06 20.59
CA GLN A 153 3.47 6.38 21.30
C GLN A 153 4.74 6.30 20.44
N SER A 154 4.58 5.98 19.15
CA SER A 154 5.70 5.88 18.21
C SER A 154 6.42 7.23 18.04
N GLY A 155 5.64 8.29 17.82
CA GLY A 155 6.14 9.66 17.75
C GLY A 155 6.81 10.08 19.05
N TYR A 156 6.20 9.80 20.20
CA TYR A 156 6.77 10.11 21.52
C TYR A 156 8.15 9.50 21.69
N LEU A 157 8.32 8.21 21.40
CA LEU A 157 9.62 7.56 21.51
C LEU A 157 10.64 8.14 20.53
N ALA A 158 10.23 8.50 19.32
CA ALA A 158 11.11 9.13 18.33
C ALA A 158 11.60 10.51 18.81
N GLY A 159 10.69 11.38 19.28
CA GLY A 159 11.04 12.72 19.78
C GLY A 159 11.91 12.66 21.03
N PHE A 160 11.56 11.79 21.97
CA PHE A 160 12.32 11.58 23.20
C PHE A 160 13.75 11.10 22.89
N SER A 161 13.87 10.09 22.00
CA SER A 161 15.16 9.55 21.58
C SER A 161 16.02 10.58 20.83
N ALA A 162 15.41 11.41 19.98
CA ALA A 162 16.13 12.45 19.25
C ALA A 162 16.86 13.41 20.20
N VAL A 163 16.19 13.86 21.26
CA VAL A 163 16.78 14.74 22.28
C VAL A 163 17.82 14.01 23.13
N LEU A 164 17.58 12.75 23.51
CA LEU A 164 18.58 11.94 24.22
C LEU A 164 19.88 11.76 23.43
N GLN A 165 19.81 11.74 22.10
CA GLN A 165 20.97 11.68 21.21
C GLN A 165 21.70 13.04 21.07
N GLY A 166 21.26 14.07 21.78
CA GLY A 166 21.90 15.38 21.84
C GLY A 166 21.36 16.41 20.84
N ASN A 167 20.27 16.10 20.13
CA ASN A 167 19.66 17.06 19.21
C ASN A 167 18.82 18.08 19.99
N THR A 168 19.08 19.37 19.77
CA THR A 168 18.36 20.48 20.42
C THR A 168 17.62 21.37 19.43
N LYS A 169 17.72 21.08 18.14
CA LYS A 169 16.98 21.74 17.06
C LYS A 169 16.30 20.65 16.25
N LEU A 170 14.99 20.56 16.37
CA LEU A 170 14.18 19.52 15.77
C LEU A 170 13.15 20.14 14.81
N GLY A 171 12.68 19.34 13.88
CA GLY A 171 11.59 19.70 12.97
C GLY A 171 10.67 18.51 12.79
N TYR A 172 9.36 18.77 12.72
CA TYR A 172 8.38 17.80 12.24
C TYR A 172 7.72 18.35 10.98
N LEU A 173 7.66 17.52 9.94
CA LEU A 173 6.96 17.81 8.68
C LEU A 173 5.92 16.71 8.45
N GLY A 174 4.64 17.07 8.53
CA GLY A 174 3.53 16.11 8.46
C GLY A 174 2.31 16.64 7.70
N SER A 175 1.16 16.02 7.94
CA SER A 175 -0.14 16.36 7.35
C SER A 175 -1.18 16.65 8.43
N VAL A 176 -1.94 17.73 8.26
CA VAL A 176 -3.10 18.06 9.12
C VAL A 176 -4.36 17.29 8.75
N GLN A 177 -4.47 16.84 7.50
CA GLN A 177 -5.65 16.12 7.02
C GLN A 177 -5.58 14.62 7.35
N ASN A 178 -4.42 14.13 7.78
CA ASN A 178 -4.20 12.75 8.15
C ASN A 178 -4.04 12.60 9.68
N ASP A 179 -5.01 11.95 10.33
CA ASP A 179 -5.03 11.75 11.78
C ASP A 179 -3.79 10.98 12.29
N HIS A 180 -3.28 9.99 11.55
CA HIS A 180 -2.06 9.25 11.91
C HIS A 180 -0.83 10.16 11.90
N SER A 181 -0.67 10.98 10.85
CA SER A 181 0.41 11.95 10.76
C SER A 181 0.33 13.00 11.87
N SER A 182 -0.87 13.52 12.14
CA SER A 182 -1.08 14.47 13.23
C SER A 182 -0.80 13.87 14.61
N ASN A 183 -1.23 12.63 14.86
CA ASN A 183 -0.96 11.92 16.11
C ASN A 183 0.54 11.65 16.30
N TYR A 184 1.24 11.19 15.27
CA TYR A 184 2.68 10.99 15.33
C TYR A 184 3.42 12.29 15.64
N GLY A 185 3.07 13.39 14.97
CA GLY A 185 3.64 14.71 15.21
C GLY A 185 3.42 15.19 16.65
N ALA A 186 2.19 15.05 17.16
CA ALA A 186 1.87 15.38 18.55
C ALA A 186 2.68 14.54 19.55
N GLY A 187 2.86 13.25 19.27
CA GLY A 187 3.71 12.36 20.03
C GLY A 187 5.16 12.86 20.03
N PHE A 188 5.71 13.14 18.85
CA PHE A 188 7.09 13.61 18.66
C PHE A 188 7.39 14.87 19.47
N VAL A 189 6.48 15.86 19.43
CA VAL A 189 6.61 17.08 20.23
C VAL A 189 6.61 16.78 21.73
N GLN A 190 5.68 15.95 22.20
CA GLN A 190 5.58 15.58 23.62
C GLN A 190 6.81 14.81 24.10
N GLY A 191 7.32 13.89 23.29
CA GLY A 191 8.53 13.13 23.59
C GLY A 191 9.76 14.02 23.69
N ALA A 192 9.94 14.93 22.73
CA ALA A 192 11.05 15.87 22.73
C ALA A 192 11.00 16.80 23.96
N ALA A 193 9.82 17.32 24.30
CA ALA A 193 9.62 18.14 25.50
C ALA A 193 9.96 17.38 26.79
N ALA A 194 9.49 16.14 26.93
CA ALA A 194 9.77 15.33 28.12
C ALA A 194 11.27 15.01 28.28
N ALA A 195 11.99 14.75 27.19
CA ALA A 195 13.44 14.54 27.23
C ALA A 195 14.20 15.84 27.55
N ALA A 196 13.75 16.98 27.00
CA ALA A 196 14.32 18.29 27.30
C ALA A 196 14.24 18.62 28.81
N ASP A 197 13.06 18.39 29.41
CA ASP A 197 12.84 18.56 30.86
C ASP A 197 13.72 17.60 31.68
N THR A 198 13.83 16.34 31.24
CA THR A 198 14.65 15.33 31.93
C THR A 198 16.13 15.70 31.95
N LEU A 199 16.65 16.27 30.86
CA LEU A 199 18.05 16.65 30.74
C LEU A 199 18.35 18.08 31.22
N GLY A 200 17.32 18.91 31.42
CA GLY A 200 17.45 20.32 31.73
C GLY A 200 18.09 21.12 30.59
N VAL A 201 17.84 20.74 29.34
CA VAL A 201 18.38 21.40 28.14
C VAL A 201 17.28 22.05 27.31
N PRO A 202 17.48 23.28 26.79
CA PRO A 202 16.50 23.87 25.90
C PRO A 202 16.48 23.13 24.55
N VAL A 203 15.29 22.84 24.06
CA VAL A 203 15.05 22.28 22.72
C VAL A 203 14.16 23.24 21.94
N GLN A 204 14.58 23.57 20.72
CA GLN A 204 13.77 24.26 19.73
C GLN A 204 13.16 23.22 18.79
N LEU A 205 11.87 23.34 18.52
CA LEU A 205 11.15 22.46 17.59
C LEU A 205 10.29 23.31 16.66
N ASP A 206 10.48 23.11 15.36
CA ASP A 206 9.63 23.69 14.32
C ASP A 206 8.64 22.62 13.82
N TYR A 207 7.40 23.03 13.54
CA TYR A 207 6.32 22.14 13.10
C TYR A 207 5.71 22.70 11.81
N ALA A 208 5.65 21.88 10.77
CA ALA A 208 5.12 22.26 9.47
C ALA A 208 4.20 21.16 8.93
N ASP A 209 3.15 21.58 8.23
CA ASP A 209 2.20 20.67 7.59
C ASP A 209 2.13 20.94 6.10
N TYR A 210 2.51 19.98 5.26
CA TYR A 210 2.62 20.19 3.81
C TYR A 210 1.28 20.40 3.10
N ASP A 211 0.18 19.99 3.74
CA ASP A 211 -1.20 20.07 3.26
C ASP A 211 -2.01 21.16 3.98
N SER A 212 -1.34 22.02 4.76
CA SER A 212 -2.00 23.13 5.43
C SER A 212 -2.60 24.08 4.39
N PRO A 213 -3.89 24.46 4.52
CA PRO A 213 -4.52 25.41 3.60
C PRO A 213 -3.93 26.82 3.70
N LEU A 214 -3.04 27.07 4.68
CA LEU A 214 -2.32 28.31 4.85
C LEU A 214 -0.96 28.32 4.13
N LEU A 215 -0.49 27.17 3.65
CA LEU A 215 0.71 27.07 2.84
C LEU A 215 0.34 27.08 1.35
N ASP A 216 0.69 28.17 0.67
CA ASP A 216 0.67 28.27 -0.79
C ASP A 216 2.12 28.16 -1.29
N TYR A 217 2.70 26.97 -1.14
CA TYR A 217 4.06 26.69 -1.58
C TYR A 217 4.01 26.14 -3.00
N ASP A 218 4.68 26.82 -3.93
CA ASP A 218 4.94 26.27 -5.25
C ASP A 218 5.96 25.14 -5.13
N TYR A 219 5.52 23.89 -5.22
CA TYR A 219 6.39 22.71 -5.15
C TYR A 219 7.23 22.52 -6.43
N SER A 220 7.15 23.42 -7.41
CA SER A 220 7.96 23.39 -8.64
C SER A 220 9.35 24.03 -8.51
N VAL A 221 9.74 24.50 -7.31
CA VAL A 221 11.13 24.98 -7.08
C VAL A 221 12.12 23.82 -7.15
N THR A 222 12.85 23.76 -8.25
CA THR A 222 14.13 23.04 -8.43
C THR A 222 15.31 23.81 -7.87
#